data_AF-A0A2T1EF00-F1
#
_entry.id   AF-A0A2T1EF00-F1
#
_cell.length_a   1.000
_cell.length_b   1.000
_cell.length_c   1.000
_cell.angle_alpha   90.00
_cell.angle_beta   90.00
_cell.angle_gamma   90.00
#
_symmetry.space_group_name_H-M   'P 1'
#
loop_
_entity.id
_entity.type
_entity.pdbx_description
1 polymer ?
#
loop_
_entity_poly.entity_id
_entity_poly.type
_entity_poly.pdbx_seq_one_letter_code
_entity_poly.pdbx_strand_id
1 'polypeptide(L)'
;MNFIKGLLGVGLLASAIYIGFANSPLWSVPALSLFFTAAYIQGKWYLWNRLFHQQNSKLYKSLLITYLIQTVVVLIFYLIGSGVARLFAQ
;
A
#
# COMPACT_ATOMS: atom_id res chain seq x y z
N MET A 1 -1.31 17.88 11.78
CA MET A 1 -1.54 16.42 11.75
C MET A 1 -1.82 15.84 10.35
N ASN A 2 -2.45 16.60 9.42
CA ASN A 2 -2.69 16.13 8.04
C ASN A 2 -1.43 16.08 7.15
N PHE A 3 -0.45 16.97 7.39
CA PHE A 3 0.79 17.02 6.61
C PHE A 3 1.63 15.74 6.72
N ILE A 4 1.81 15.22 7.95
CA ILE A 4 2.58 14.00 8.21
C ILE A 4 1.91 12.77 7.57
N LYS A 5 0.58 12.69 7.64
CA LYS A 5 -0.19 11.62 6.97
C LYS A 5 -0.06 11.68 5.45
N GLY A 6 -0.10 12.88 4.88
CA GLY A 6 0.16 13.11 3.46
C GLY A 6 1.58 12.68 3.07
N LEU A 7 2.58 13.08 3.85
CA LEU A 7 3.98 12.74 3.61
C LEU A 7 4.22 11.23 3.65
N LEU A 8 3.60 10.52 4.59
CA LEU A 8 3.65 9.05 4.66
C LEU A 8 3.03 8.39 3.42
N GLY A 9 1.87 8.89 2.97
CA GLY A 9 1.23 8.39 1.75
C GLY A 9 2.09 8.61 0.51
N VAL A 10 2.66 9.82 0.37
CA VAL A 10 3.56 10.15 -0.75
C VAL A 10 4.86 9.34 -0.69
N GLY A 11 5.43 9.14 0.51
CA GLY A 11 6.63 8.33 0.70
C GLY A 11 6.41 6.86 0.32
N LEU A 12 5.26 6.29 0.69
CA LEU A 12 4.86 4.93 0.31
C LEU A 12 4.63 4.80 -1.20
N LEU A 13 4.06 5.82 -1.84
CA LEU A 13 3.92 5.86 -3.29
C LEU A 13 5.28 5.89 -3.99
N ALA A 14 6.17 6.77 -3.54
CA ALA A 14 7.52 6.88 -4.10
C ALA A 14 8.30 5.57 -3.94
N SER A 15 8.18 4.89 -2.80
CA SER A 15 8.84 3.60 -2.59
C SER A 15 8.29 2.49 -3.49
N ALA A 16 6.98 2.44 -3.73
CA ALA A 16 6.38 1.46 -4.64
C ALA A 16 6.89 1.62 -6.08
N ILE A 17 6.97 2.87 -6.56
CA ILE A 17 7.50 3.19 -7.87
C ILE A 17 8.99 2.87 -7.94
N TYR A 18 9.77 3.27 -6.92
CA TYR A 18 11.21 3.03 -6.88
C TYR A 18 11.56 1.53 -6.89
N ILE A 19 10.84 0.72 -6.12
CA ILE A 19 11.03 -0.74 -6.09
C ILE A 19 10.74 -1.36 -7.46
N GLY A 20 9.69 -0.87 -8.15
CA GLY A 20 9.39 -1.23 -9.54
C GLY A 20 10.52 -0.83 -10.49
N PHE A 21 11.02 0.40 -10.37
CA PHE A 21 12.11 0.93 -11.18
C PHE A 21 13.40 0.13 -10.98
N ALA A 22 13.71 -0.25 -9.75
CA ALA A 22 14.84 -1.10 -9.39
C ALA A 22 14.68 -2.58 -9.82
N ASN A 23 13.54 -2.95 -10.44
CA ASN A 23 13.18 -4.32 -10.81
C ASN A 23 13.35 -5.32 -9.65
N SER A 24 13.02 -4.85 -8.43
CA SER A 24 13.03 -5.71 -7.24
C SER A 24 12.08 -6.89 -7.40
N PRO A 25 12.32 -8.04 -6.73
CA PRO A 25 11.48 -9.21 -6.90
C PRO A 25 10.01 -8.92 -6.58
N LEU A 26 9.09 -9.57 -7.30
CA LEU A 26 7.63 -9.39 -7.16
C LEU A 26 7.11 -9.64 -5.74
N TRP A 27 7.85 -10.40 -4.91
CA TRP A 27 7.58 -10.59 -3.48
C TRP A 27 7.63 -9.30 -2.66
N SER A 28 8.26 -8.24 -3.18
CA SER A 28 8.24 -6.91 -2.57
C SER A 28 6.84 -6.26 -2.59
N VAL A 29 5.98 -6.61 -3.56
CA VAL A 29 4.62 -6.08 -3.70
C VAL A 29 3.73 -6.43 -2.51
N PRO A 30 3.57 -7.72 -2.10
CA PRO A 30 2.77 -8.06 -0.91
C PRO A 30 3.38 -7.51 0.40
N ALA A 31 4.70 -7.42 0.49
CA ALA A 31 5.33 -6.80 1.67
C ALA A 31 5.00 -5.30 1.75
N LEU A 32 5.09 -4.57 0.64
CA LEU A 32 4.75 -3.15 0.59
C LEU A 32 3.26 -2.90 0.83
N SER A 33 2.40 -3.79 0.35
CA SER A 33 0.96 -3.65 0.51
C SER A 33 0.51 -3.79 1.98
N LEU A 34 1.27 -4.50 2.83
CA LEU A 34 1.06 -4.47 4.28
C LEU A 34 1.29 -3.06 4.85
N PHE A 35 2.36 -2.37 4.43
CA PHE A 35 2.63 -1.00 4.88
C PHE A 35 1.57 0.00 4.39
N PHE A 36 1.13 -0.13 3.14
CA PHE A 36 0.00 0.65 2.61
C PHE A 36 -1.29 0.38 3.40
N THR A 37 -1.56 -0.88 3.74
CA THR A 37 -2.73 -1.27 4.53
C THR A 37 -2.67 -0.68 5.94
N ALA A 38 -1.52 -0.75 6.61
CA ALA A 38 -1.32 -0.15 7.92
C ALA A 38 -1.51 1.37 7.88
N ALA A 39 -0.91 2.05 6.89
CA ALA A 39 -1.06 3.49 6.70
C ALA A 39 -2.53 3.88 6.41
N TYR A 40 -3.24 3.08 5.61
CA TYR A 40 -4.67 3.28 5.33
C TYR A 40 -5.53 3.14 6.60
N ILE A 41 -5.30 2.10 7.39
CA ILE A 41 -6.00 1.85 8.65
C ILE A 41 -5.72 2.99 9.64
N GLN A 42 -4.46 3.41 9.77
CA GLN A 42 -4.08 4.53 10.63
C GLN A 42 -4.71 5.86 10.18
N GLY A 43 -4.76 6.10 8.87
CA GLY A 43 -5.41 7.28 8.28
C GLY A 43 -6.90 7.34 8.63
N LYS A 44 -7.57 6.19 8.65
CA LYS A 44 -9.01 6.04 8.92
C LYS A 44 -9.30 5.37 10.27
N TRP A 45 -8.45 5.59 11.26
CA TRP A 45 -8.52 4.87 12.54
C TRP A 45 -9.88 5.02 13.25
N TYR A 46 -10.57 6.14 13.10
CA TYR A 46 -11.90 6.37 13.67
C TYR A 46 -12.99 5.39 13.14
N LEU A 47 -12.83 4.86 11.93
CA LEU A 47 -13.71 3.82 11.37
C LEU A 47 -13.27 2.45 11.85
N TRP A 48 -11.96 2.19 11.79
CA TRP A 48 -11.40 0.90 12.14
C TRP A 48 -11.49 0.58 13.63
N ASN A 49 -11.33 1.57 14.52
CA ASN A 49 -11.41 1.37 15.96
C ASN A 49 -12.75 0.75 16.39
N ARG A 50 -13.86 1.16 15.76
CA ARG A 50 -15.19 0.56 16.00
C ARG A 50 -15.26 -0.89 15.53
N LEU A 51 -14.66 -1.21 14.38
CA LEU A 51 -14.60 -2.58 13.86
C LEU A 51 -13.70 -3.47 14.72
N PHE A 52 -12.56 -2.94 15.20
CA PHE A 52 -11.65 -3.63 16.12
C PHE A 52 -12.31 -3.92 17.47
N HIS A 53 -13.07 -2.98 18.01
CA HIS A 53 -13.83 -3.18 19.25
C HIS A 53 -14.93 -4.25 19.13
N GLN A 54 -15.58 -4.37 17.97
CA GLN A 54 -16.63 -5.38 17.76
C GLN A 54 -16.09 -6.80 17.53
N GLN A 55 -14.79 -6.95 17.25
CA GLN A 55 -14.06 -8.22 17.11
C GLN A 55 -14.79 -9.33 16.32
N ASN A 56 -15.57 -8.93 15.32
CA ASN A 56 -16.46 -9.81 14.56
C ASN A 56 -15.74 -10.40 13.34
N SER A 57 -16.23 -11.52 12.80
CA SER A 57 -15.84 -12.08 11.49
C SER A 57 -15.76 -11.03 10.35
N LYS A 58 -16.55 -9.96 10.45
CA LYS A 58 -16.54 -8.81 9.53
C LYS A 58 -15.19 -8.08 9.52
N LEU A 59 -14.47 -8.00 10.63
CA LEU A 59 -13.15 -7.36 10.71
C LEU A 59 -12.13 -8.06 9.82
N TYR A 60 -12.03 -9.38 9.92
CA TYR A 60 -11.08 -10.16 9.12
C TYR A 60 -11.39 -10.05 7.63
N LYS A 61 -12.67 -10.12 7.26
CA LYS A 61 -13.10 -9.91 5.87
C LYS A 61 -12.74 -8.52 5.36
N SER A 62 -13.03 -7.48 6.15
CA SER A 62 -12.69 -6.10 5.79
C SER A 62 -11.19 -5.86 5.69
N LEU A 63 -10.38 -6.43 6.59
CA LEU A 63 -8.92 -6.35 6.53
C LEU A 63 -8.39 -7.03 5.26
N LEU A 64 -8.87 -8.23 4.96
CA LEU A 64 -8.43 -9.00 3.79
C LEU A 64 -8.79 -8.27 2.48
N ILE A 65 -10.02 -7.74 2.37
CA ILE A 65 -10.43 -6.95 1.20
C ILE A 65 -9.56 -5.69 1.07
N THR A 66 -9.32 -4.99 2.18
CA THR A 66 -8.48 -3.79 2.17
C THR A 66 -7.06 -4.12 1.71
N TYR A 67 -6.48 -5.20 2.24
CA TYR A 67 -5.15 -5.67 1.84
C TYR A 67 -5.08 -6.04 0.35
N LEU A 68 -6.09 -6.72 -0.18
CA LEU A 68 -6.17 -7.04 -1.61
C LEU A 68 -6.20 -5.78 -2.47
N ILE A 69 -7.03 -4.79 -2.09
CA ILE A 69 -7.09 -3.50 -2.79
C ILE A 69 -5.73 -2.79 -2.75
N GLN A 70 -5.09 -2.72 -1.58
CA GLN A 70 -3.77 -2.09 -1.45
C GLN A 70 -2.70 -2.83 -2.27
N THR A 71 -2.79 -4.16 -2.36
CA THR A 71 -1.87 -4.96 -3.19
C THR A 71 -2.00 -4.63 -4.67
N VAL A 72 -3.23 -4.48 -5.17
CA VAL A 72 -3.46 -4.03 -6.57
C VAL A 72 -2.89 -2.63 -6.80
N VAL A 73 -3.11 -1.71 -5.86
CA VAL A 73 -2.57 -0.34 -5.95
C VAL A 73 -1.05 -0.35 -6.00
N VAL A 74 -0.39 -1.08 -5.09
CA VAL A 74 1.07 -1.22 -5.08
C VAL A 74 1.58 -1.86 -6.38
N LEU A 75 0.89 -2.89 -6.89
CA LEU A 75 1.25 -3.54 -8.14
C LEU A 75 1.22 -2.57 -9.32
N ILE A 76 0.20 -1.71 -9.41
CA ILE A 76 0.12 -0.68 -10.46
C ILE A 76 1.34 0.26 -10.37
N PHE A 77 1.67 0.75 -9.19
CA PHE A 77 2.85 1.64 -9.03
C PHE A 77 4.17 0.94 -9.31
N TYR A 78 4.29 -0.32 -8.92
CA TYR A 78 5.44 -1.16 -9.25
C TYR A 78 5.58 -1.31 -10.79
N LEU A 79 4.49 -1.60 -11.50
CA LEU A 79 4.50 -1.74 -12.96
C LEU A 79 4.83 -0.41 -13.65
N ILE A 80 4.34 0.72 -13.14
CA ILE A 80 4.73 2.05 -13.63
C ILE A 80 6.24 2.24 -13.46
N GLY A 81 6.79 1.96 -12.29
CA GLY A 81 8.23 2.04 -12.03
C GLY A 81 9.06 1.18 -12.97
N SER A 82 8.67 -0.09 -13.13
CA SER A 82 9.38 -1.02 -14.02
C SER A 82 9.26 -0.62 -15.49
N GLY A 83 8.08 -0.13 -15.91
CA GLY A 83 7.86 0.43 -17.24
C GLY A 83 8.78 1.62 -17.53
N VAL A 84 8.88 2.56 -16.58
CA VAL A 84 9.80 3.69 -16.67
C VAL A 84 11.25 3.23 -16.75
N ALA A 85 11.68 2.30 -15.91
CA ALA A 85 13.06 1.76 -15.96
C ALA A 85 13.42 1.18 -17.33
N ARG A 86 12.47 0.49 -17.98
CA ARG A 86 12.66 -0.07 -19.33
C ARG A 86 12.82 1.02 -20.39
N LEU A 87 12.17 2.17 -20.24
CA LEU A 87 12.34 3.30 -21.17
C LEU A 87 13.73 3.93 -21.06
N PHE A 88 14.34 3.93 -19.87
CA PHE A 88 15.69 4.46 -19.65
C PHE A 88 16.82 3.47 -19.96
N ALA A 89 16.49 2.18 -20.09
CA ALA A 89 17.43 1.12 -20.45
C ALA A 89 17.55 0.92 -21.98
N GLN A 90 16.83 1.72 -22.77
CA GLN A 90 16.95 1.83 -24.23
C GLN A 90 17.95 2.92 -24.60
#